data_AF-A0A7J9FQF7-F1
#
_entry.id   AF-A0A7J9FQF7-F1
#
_cell.length_a   1.000
_cell.length_b   1.000
_cell.length_c   1.000
_cell.angle_alpha   90.00
_cell.angle_beta   90.00
_cell.angle_gamma   90.00
#
_symmetry.space_group_name_H-M   'P 1'
#
loop_
_entity.id
_entity.type
_entity.pdbx_description
1 polymer ?
#
loop_
_entity_poly.entity_id
_entity_poly.type
_entity_poly.pdbx_seq_one_letter_code
_entity_poly.pdbx_strand_id
1 'polypeptide(L)'
;MEGPDPDGVEIGDSKRVGSGIGQWVKGQLSRNPSVTASYKRSDLRLLLGVMAAPLAPVHVNCNDPLPHLSIKDTPIETSSAQYILQQYTAASGGQKLQNSIRNAYAMGKLKMVACEYETATRTVKNRNGSKGAESGGFVLWQMNPDMWYVELAVGGSKVRAGCNGKLVWRHTPWLGSHTAKGPVRPLRRALQGLDPRTTASMFADARCIGEKNVNGEDCFILKLCTEPQTLKARSEGPAEIIRHVLFGYFSQKTGLLVHIEDSHLTRIQSNGGDAVYWETTIDSYLDDYRPVEGIMIAHSGRSVVTLFRFGEVAMSHTKTKMEEAWTIEEVAFNVPGLSVDCFIPPGDLKSGSIGETCELPQDEKGKTAIVLAAQRAKLAAAGNTIWKMEV
;
A
#
# COMPACT_ATOMS: atom_id res chain seq x y z
N MET A 1 63.11 8.78 -19.60
CA MET A 1 62.14 9.10 -20.65
C MET A 1 60.77 8.85 -20.03
N GLU A 2 60.31 9.76 -19.17
CA GLU A 2 59.51 10.95 -19.52
C GLU A 2 58.17 10.57 -20.16
N GLY A 3 57.07 10.87 -19.45
CA GLY A 3 55.73 10.99 -20.03
C GLY A 3 55.63 12.20 -20.96
N PRO A 4 54.44 12.49 -21.51
CA PRO A 4 53.29 12.86 -20.68
C PRO A 4 51.92 12.28 -21.12
N ASP A 5 50.95 12.36 -20.21
CA ASP A 5 49.49 12.42 -20.49
C ASP A 5 49.11 13.92 -20.53
N PRO A 6 48.04 14.39 -21.23
CA PRO A 6 46.67 14.21 -20.71
C PRO A 6 45.50 14.20 -21.73
N ASP A 7 44.32 13.87 -21.18
CA ASP A 7 42.93 14.13 -21.63
C ASP A 7 42.37 13.24 -22.77
N GLY A 8 41.19 12.60 -22.67
CA GLY A 8 40.13 12.64 -21.67
C GLY A 8 38.89 11.86 -22.17
N VAL A 9 37.87 11.80 -21.32
CA VAL A 9 36.53 11.19 -21.47
C VAL A 9 36.36 9.82 -20.81
N GLU A 10 36.35 9.84 -19.47
CA GLU A 10 35.52 8.92 -18.68
C GLU A 10 34.04 9.22 -18.98
N ILE A 11 33.35 8.27 -19.60
CA ILE A 11 31.89 8.27 -19.66
C ILE A 11 31.40 7.93 -18.25
N GLY A 12 31.12 8.98 -17.46
CA GLY A 12 30.53 8.85 -16.15
C GLY A 12 29.19 8.12 -16.21
N ASP A 13 29.09 7.02 -15.48
CA ASP A 13 27.81 6.40 -15.14
C ASP A 13 26.98 7.39 -14.33
N SER A 14 26.14 8.14 -15.02
CA SER A 14 25.09 8.93 -14.41
C SER A 14 24.14 7.97 -13.69
N LYS A 15 24.29 7.87 -12.37
CA LYS A 15 23.33 7.27 -11.45
C LYS A 15 21.97 7.91 -11.71
N ARG A 16 21.14 7.29 -12.55
CA ARG A 16 19.76 7.74 -12.80
C ARG A 16 18.95 7.58 -11.53
N VAL A 17 18.59 8.75 -11.01
CA VAL A 17 17.74 9.02 -9.85
C VAL A 17 16.28 8.77 -10.22
N GLY A 18 15.55 8.05 -9.36
CA GLY A 18 14.08 8.04 -9.29
C GLY A 18 13.37 7.08 -10.24
N SER A 19 12.99 5.89 -9.76
CA SER A 19 11.87 5.11 -10.33
C SER A 19 11.44 3.98 -9.39
N GLY A 20 10.62 4.26 -8.38
CA GLY A 20 10.18 3.23 -7.42
C GLY A 20 9.35 2.11 -8.07
N ILE A 21 8.41 2.48 -8.94
CA ILE A 21 7.54 1.53 -9.66
C ILE A 21 8.21 0.99 -10.92
N GLY A 22 8.82 1.86 -11.73
CA GLY A 22 9.45 1.45 -12.99
C GLY A 22 10.67 0.54 -12.78
N GLN A 23 11.49 0.78 -11.76
CA GLN A 23 12.63 -0.08 -11.44
C GLN A 23 12.20 -1.36 -10.71
N TRP A 24 11.10 -1.35 -9.95
CA TRP A 24 10.50 -2.57 -9.40
C TRP A 24 9.98 -3.50 -10.50
N VAL A 25 9.16 -2.98 -11.45
CA VAL A 25 8.65 -3.78 -12.56
C VAL A 25 9.78 -4.20 -13.51
N LYS A 26 10.71 -3.29 -13.84
CA LYS A 26 11.80 -3.56 -14.79
C LYS A 26 12.89 -4.46 -14.19
N GLY A 27 13.19 -4.35 -12.90
CA GLY A 27 14.30 -5.04 -12.24
C GLY A 27 14.01 -6.48 -11.83
N GLN A 28 12.75 -6.85 -11.57
CA GLN A 28 12.40 -8.21 -11.13
C GLN A 28 12.02 -9.17 -12.26
N LEU A 29 11.63 -8.66 -13.43
CA LEU A 29 10.98 -9.46 -14.48
C LEU A 29 11.74 -9.49 -15.81
N SER A 30 12.87 -8.77 -15.91
CA SER A 30 13.77 -8.81 -17.08
C SER A 30 14.81 -9.94 -17.03
N ARG A 31 14.84 -10.75 -15.96
CA ARG A 31 15.75 -11.91 -15.83
C ARG A 31 14.98 -13.21 -16.07
N ASN A 32 15.32 -13.91 -17.16
CA ASN A 32 14.92 -15.31 -17.35
C ASN A 32 15.49 -16.16 -16.20
N PRO A 33 14.66 -16.83 -15.38
CA PRO A 33 15.14 -17.57 -14.23
C PRO A 33 15.80 -18.88 -14.66
N SER A 34 17.03 -19.14 -14.19
CA SER A 34 17.65 -20.47 -14.27
C SER A 34 17.50 -21.23 -12.94
N VAL A 35 17.17 -22.51 -13.10
CA VAL A 35 17.25 -23.68 -12.19
C VAL A 35 16.69 -23.55 -10.76
N THR A 36 15.44 -24.03 -10.63
CA THR A 36 14.72 -24.64 -9.47
C THR A 36 14.79 -24.04 -8.06
N ALA A 37 15.93 -23.60 -7.54
CA ALA A 37 16.01 -22.88 -6.25
C ALA A 37 15.73 -21.38 -6.38
N SER A 38 16.00 -20.81 -7.57
CA SER A 38 15.77 -19.39 -7.86
C SER A 38 14.28 -19.01 -7.93
N TYR A 39 13.40 -19.96 -8.31
CA TYR A 39 11.98 -19.70 -8.49
C TYR A 39 11.26 -19.36 -7.18
N LYS A 40 11.50 -20.12 -6.10
CA LYS A 40 10.86 -19.87 -4.79
C LYS A 40 11.18 -18.47 -4.25
N ARG A 41 12.44 -18.04 -4.40
CA ARG A 41 12.90 -16.73 -3.91
C ARG A 41 12.42 -15.58 -4.80
N SER A 42 12.27 -15.79 -6.12
CA SER A 42 11.65 -14.80 -7.00
C SER A 42 10.15 -14.67 -6.74
N ASP A 43 9.46 -15.78 -6.50
CA ASP A 43 8.02 -15.80 -6.23
C ASP A 43 7.71 -15.07 -4.92
N LEU A 44 8.48 -15.32 -3.86
CA LEU A 44 8.35 -14.61 -2.58
C LEU A 44 8.61 -13.10 -2.71
N ARG A 45 9.59 -12.70 -3.53
CA ARG A 45 9.86 -11.27 -3.78
C ARG A 45 8.71 -10.59 -4.51
N LEU A 46 8.11 -11.27 -5.50
CA LEU A 46 6.96 -10.77 -6.23
C LEU A 46 5.72 -10.70 -5.32
N LEU A 47 5.45 -11.77 -4.55
CA LEU A 47 4.40 -11.84 -3.52
C LEU A 47 4.48 -10.64 -2.58
N LEU A 48 5.64 -10.44 -1.96
CA LEU A 48 5.90 -9.37 -1.02
C LEU A 48 5.90 -7.99 -1.70
N GLY A 49 6.38 -7.88 -2.93
CA GLY A 49 6.38 -6.63 -3.69
C GLY A 49 4.98 -6.09 -3.94
N VAL A 50 4.02 -6.99 -4.20
CA VAL A 50 2.63 -6.63 -4.52
C VAL A 50 1.75 -6.56 -3.26
N MET A 51 1.85 -7.54 -2.37
CA MET A 51 0.90 -7.69 -1.25
C MET A 51 1.32 -7.01 0.05
N ALA A 52 2.61 -6.64 0.21
CA ALA A 52 3.06 -6.12 1.50
C ALA A 52 2.50 -4.74 1.84
N ALA A 53 2.41 -3.83 0.87
CA ALA A 53 1.84 -2.50 1.10
C ALA A 53 1.07 -1.90 -0.08
N PRO A 54 0.07 -2.62 -0.65
CA PRO A 54 -0.79 -2.05 -1.69
C PRO A 54 -1.52 -0.82 -1.16
N LEU A 55 -1.46 0.27 -1.92
CA LEU A 55 -2.09 1.54 -1.57
C LEU A 55 -3.48 1.62 -2.22
N ALA A 56 -4.40 2.23 -1.50
CA ALA A 56 -5.73 2.54 -2.01
C ALA A 56 -5.67 3.47 -3.26
N PRO A 57 -6.74 3.52 -4.07
CA PRO A 57 -6.78 4.32 -5.29
C PRO A 57 -6.66 5.83 -5.09
N VAL A 58 -7.27 6.35 -4.04
CA VAL A 58 -7.38 7.78 -3.79
C VAL A 58 -6.88 8.13 -2.41
N HIS A 59 -6.49 9.39 -2.25
CA HIS A 59 -6.34 9.97 -0.92
C HIS A 59 -7.73 10.12 -0.31
N VAL A 60 -7.84 9.89 0.99
CA VAL A 60 -9.04 10.23 1.75
C VAL A 60 -8.64 10.88 3.05
N ASN A 61 -9.36 11.93 3.41
CA ASN A 61 -9.21 12.59 4.69
C ASN A 61 -10.35 12.13 5.60
N CYS A 62 -9.99 11.35 6.62
CA CYS A 62 -10.98 10.79 7.55
C CYS A 62 -11.64 11.86 8.44
N ASN A 63 -11.11 13.09 8.47
CA ASN A 63 -11.71 14.20 9.20
C ASN A 63 -12.81 14.92 8.42
N ASP A 64 -12.88 14.71 7.11
CA ASP A 64 -13.97 15.27 6.32
C ASP A 64 -15.27 14.55 6.67
N PRO A 65 -16.39 15.29 6.84
CA PRO A 65 -17.66 14.66 7.17
C PRO A 65 -18.11 13.78 6.00
N LEU A 66 -18.62 12.58 6.32
CA LEU A 66 -19.27 11.76 5.31
C LEU A 66 -20.45 12.53 4.70
N PRO A 67 -20.71 12.39 3.40
CA PRO A 67 -21.81 13.08 2.75
C PRO A 67 -23.13 12.72 3.41
N HIS A 68 -23.93 13.73 3.73
CA HIS A 68 -25.25 13.53 4.28
C HIS A 68 -26.15 12.89 3.21
N LEU A 69 -26.92 11.88 3.60
CA LEU A 69 -27.91 11.28 2.72
C LEU A 69 -28.90 12.36 2.24
N SER A 70 -28.90 12.65 0.94
CA SER A 70 -29.91 13.49 0.30
C SER A 70 -30.64 12.67 -0.74
N ILE A 71 -31.96 12.55 -0.58
CA ILE A 71 -32.81 11.85 -1.56
C ILE A 71 -33.25 12.82 -2.66
N LYS A 72 -33.31 14.11 -2.36
CA LYS A 72 -33.77 15.13 -3.31
C LYS A 72 -32.60 15.54 -4.23
N ASP A 73 -32.87 15.59 -5.53
CA ASP A 73 -31.96 16.08 -6.57
C ASP A 73 -30.60 15.35 -6.62
N THR A 74 -30.51 14.14 -6.05
CA THR A 74 -29.31 13.30 -6.02
C THR A 74 -29.56 12.02 -6.82
N PRO A 75 -28.65 11.63 -7.73
CA PRO A 75 -28.77 10.37 -8.47
C PRO A 75 -28.99 9.18 -7.53
N ILE A 76 -29.83 8.23 -7.93
CA ILE A 76 -30.19 7.09 -7.09
C ILE A 76 -28.99 6.24 -6.71
N GLU A 77 -28.00 6.14 -7.60
CA GLU A 77 -26.76 5.43 -7.36
C GLU A 77 -25.94 6.08 -6.24
N THR A 78 -25.94 7.41 -6.17
CA THR A 78 -25.21 8.19 -5.16
C THR A 78 -25.94 8.16 -3.82
N SER A 79 -27.26 8.42 -3.80
CA SER A 79 -28.04 8.39 -2.56
C SER A 79 -28.10 6.99 -1.94
N SER A 80 -28.18 5.94 -2.77
CA SER A 80 -28.07 4.56 -2.30
C SER A 80 -26.69 4.28 -1.69
N ALA A 81 -25.60 4.77 -2.30
CA ALA A 81 -24.26 4.63 -1.74
C ALA A 81 -24.14 5.31 -0.36
N GLN A 82 -24.66 6.55 -0.24
CA GLN A 82 -24.69 7.27 1.04
C GLN A 82 -25.46 6.50 2.11
N TYR A 83 -26.62 5.93 1.77
CA TYR A 83 -27.40 5.09 2.67
C TYR A 83 -26.62 3.86 3.13
N ILE A 84 -26.00 3.13 2.20
CA ILE A 84 -25.20 1.93 2.50
C ILE A 84 -24.03 2.27 3.43
N LEU A 85 -23.35 3.40 3.20
CA LEU A 85 -22.27 3.85 4.08
C LEU A 85 -22.73 4.26 5.47
N GLN A 86 -23.93 4.84 5.59
CA GLN A 86 -24.52 5.10 6.90
C GLN A 86 -24.79 3.79 7.66
N GLN A 87 -25.31 2.77 6.98
CA GLN A 87 -25.52 1.44 7.58
C GLN A 87 -24.18 0.81 8.01
N TYR A 88 -23.17 0.86 7.13
CA TYR A 88 -21.83 0.37 7.46
C TYR A 88 -21.22 1.09 8.67
N THR A 89 -21.33 2.42 8.70
CA THR A 89 -20.80 3.24 9.80
C THR A 89 -21.50 2.89 11.12
N ALA A 90 -22.82 2.70 11.10
CA ALA A 90 -23.58 2.28 12.27
C ALA A 90 -23.19 0.86 12.73
N ALA A 91 -23.11 -0.09 11.79
CA ALA A 91 -22.75 -1.49 12.07
C ALA A 91 -21.32 -1.66 12.60
N SER A 92 -20.40 -0.77 12.19
CA SER A 92 -18.99 -0.83 12.56
C SER A 92 -18.60 -0.02 13.81
N GLY A 93 -19.58 0.36 14.64
CA GLY A 93 -19.37 1.01 15.94
C GLY A 93 -19.79 2.49 16.00
N GLY A 94 -20.24 3.06 14.89
CA GLY A 94 -20.79 4.41 14.82
C GLY A 94 -19.74 5.52 14.75
N GLN A 95 -20.10 6.61 14.10
CA GLN A 95 -19.18 7.73 13.80
C GLN A 95 -18.56 8.34 15.06
N LYS A 96 -19.34 8.49 16.15
CA LYS A 96 -18.86 9.13 17.39
C LYS A 96 -17.72 8.34 18.03
N LEU A 97 -17.86 7.01 18.09
CA LEU A 97 -16.83 6.13 18.65
C LEU A 97 -15.60 6.11 17.74
N GLN A 98 -15.81 5.95 16.43
CA GLN A 98 -14.73 5.95 15.45
C GLN A 98 -13.92 7.26 15.44
N ASN A 99 -14.57 8.41 15.65
CA ASN A 99 -13.90 9.71 15.75
C ASN A 99 -13.09 9.89 17.04
N SER A 100 -13.36 9.10 18.08
CA SER A 100 -12.60 9.16 19.34
C SER A 100 -11.24 8.44 19.25
N ILE A 101 -11.06 7.57 18.25
CA ILE A 101 -9.83 6.82 18.02
C ILE A 101 -8.76 7.75 17.45
N ARG A 102 -7.65 7.91 18.19
CA ARG A 102 -6.50 8.70 17.75
C ARG A 102 -5.45 7.87 17.03
N ASN A 103 -5.29 6.62 17.46
CA ASN A 103 -4.35 5.69 16.89
C ASN A 103 -4.85 4.24 17.07
N ALA A 104 -4.29 3.33 16.28
CA ALA A 104 -4.62 1.92 16.31
C ALA A 104 -3.38 1.06 16.07
N TYR A 105 -3.45 -0.15 16.59
CA TYR A 105 -2.47 -1.20 16.44
C TYR A 105 -3.18 -2.50 16.08
N ALA A 106 -2.60 -3.24 15.13
CA ALA A 106 -3.01 -4.59 14.81
C ALA A 106 -1.79 -5.47 14.55
N MET A 107 -1.74 -6.65 15.16
CA MET A 107 -0.75 -7.68 14.87
C MET A 107 -1.46 -8.98 14.50
N GLY A 108 -0.91 -9.67 13.52
CA GLY A 108 -1.51 -10.89 13.03
C GLY A 108 -0.54 -11.84 12.37
N LYS A 109 -1.03 -13.05 12.17
CA LYS A 109 -0.37 -14.08 11.37
C LYS A 109 -0.82 -13.97 9.93
N LEU A 110 0.05 -14.38 9.03
CA LEU A 110 -0.26 -14.48 7.62
C LEU A 110 0.33 -15.75 7.03
N LYS A 111 -0.31 -16.24 5.98
CA LYS A 111 0.16 -17.35 5.15
C LYS A 111 0.02 -16.93 3.69
N MET A 112 1.11 -17.00 2.94
CA MET A 112 1.14 -16.64 1.52
C MET A 112 1.47 -17.85 0.65
N VAL A 113 0.84 -17.93 -0.51
CA VAL A 113 1.05 -19.01 -1.48
C VAL A 113 1.15 -18.41 -2.89
N ALA A 114 2.19 -18.78 -3.63
CA ALA A 114 2.21 -18.58 -5.09
C ALA A 114 1.52 -19.77 -5.75
N CYS A 115 0.37 -19.52 -6.39
CA CYS A 115 -0.57 -20.56 -6.78
C CYS A 115 -0.40 -21.01 -8.23
N GLU A 116 -0.34 -20.06 -9.16
CA GLU A 116 -0.39 -20.35 -10.59
C GLU A 116 0.49 -19.38 -11.38
N TYR A 117 1.20 -19.91 -12.37
CA TYR A 117 1.91 -19.15 -13.38
C TYR A 117 1.50 -19.66 -14.76
N GLU A 118 0.97 -18.78 -15.58
CA GLU A 118 0.43 -19.09 -16.90
C GLU A 118 1.06 -18.19 -17.95
N THR A 119 1.42 -18.78 -19.09
CA THR A 119 1.85 -18.10 -20.30
C THR A 119 0.96 -18.52 -21.46
N ALA A 120 1.02 -17.79 -22.58
CA ALA A 120 0.22 -18.08 -23.78
C ALA A 120 0.31 -19.53 -24.29
N THR A 121 1.38 -20.27 -23.95
CA THR A 121 1.60 -21.64 -24.41
C THR A 121 1.58 -22.69 -23.30
N ARG A 122 1.52 -22.28 -22.02
CA ARG A 122 1.69 -23.21 -20.89
C ARG A 122 1.11 -22.67 -19.58
N THR A 123 0.36 -23.51 -18.90
CA THR A 123 -0.11 -23.26 -17.52
C THR A 123 0.65 -24.15 -16.54
N VAL A 124 1.29 -23.57 -15.54
CA VAL A 124 1.92 -24.28 -14.41
C VAL A 124 1.10 -24.00 -13.17
N LYS A 125 0.41 -25.03 -12.67
CA LYS A 125 -0.30 -24.98 -11.39
C LYS A 125 0.55 -25.61 -10.31
N ASN A 126 0.76 -24.91 -9.21
CA ASN A 126 1.45 -25.48 -8.07
C ASN A 126 0.49 -26.41 -7.32
N ARG A 127 0.47 -27.70 -7.68
CA ARG A 127 -0.42 -28.72 -7.10
C ARG A 127 -0.15 -29.04 -5.61
N ASN A 128 0.92 -28.52 -5.01
CA ASN A 128 1.30 -28.77 -3.62
C ASN A 128 1.05 -27.55 -2.71
N GLY A 129 -0.22 -27.17 -2.53
CA GLY A 129 -0.64 -26.00 -1.74
C GLY A 129 -0.20 -25.99 -0.26
N SER A 130 0.25 -27.12 0.31
CA SER A 130 0.73 -27.22 1.69
C SER A 130 2.25 -27.12 1.86
N LYS A 131 3.06 -27.50 0.85
CA LYS A 131 4.55 -27.47 0.92
C LYS A 131 5.16 -26.19 0.34
N GLY A 132 4.37 -25.34 -0.30
CA GLY A 132 4.80 -24.07 -0.91
C GLY A 132 4.22 -22.83 -0.24
N ALA A 133 3.57 -22.98 0.91
CA ALA A 133 3.02 -21.87 1.67
C ALA A 133 4.07 -21.30 2.62
N GLU A 134 4.30 -20.00 2.54
CA GLU A 134 5.21 -19.29 3.43
C GLU A 134 4.37 -18.65 4.55
N SER A 135 4.64 -19.05 5.79
CA SER A 135 4.02 -18.45 6.97
C SER A 135 4.82 -17.25 7.46
N GLY A 136 4.13 -16.35 8.12
CA GLY A 136 4.68 -15.08 8.56
C GLY A 136 3.76 -14.34 9.51
N GLY A 137 4.09 -13.08 9.73
CA GLY A 137 3.27 -12.18 10.52
C GLY A 137 3.35 -10.76 10.00
N PHE A 138 2.44 -9.93 10.48
CA PHE A 138 2.43 -8.52 10.19
C PHE A 138 2.12 -7.71 11.44
N VAL A 139 2.55 -6.46 11.41
CA VAL A 139 2.19 -5.44 12.38
C VAL A 139 1.77 -4.21 11.60
N LEU A 140 0.64 -3.63 11.97
CA LEU A 140 0.08 -2.40 11.44
C LEU A 140 -0.09 -1.41 12.59
N TRP A 141 0.50 -0.24 12.43
CA TRP A 141 0.27 0.93 13.26
C TRP A 141 -0.42 1.99 12.42
N GLN A 142 -1.40 2.68 13.00
CA GLN A 142 -2.08 3.81 12.38
C GLN A 142 -2.21 4.95 13.38
N MET A 143 -2.08 6.18 12.92
CA MET A 143 -2.28 7.38 13.73
C MET A 143 -2.92 8.47 12.89
N ASN A 144 -3.92 9.14 13.47
CA ASN A 144 -4.62 10.22 12.79
C ASN A 144 -3.82 11.53 12.85
N PRO A 145 -3.81 12.33 11.76
CA PRO A 145 -4.26 12.00 10.40
C PRO A 145 -3.17 11.32 9.54
N ASP A 146 -3.59 10.44 8.63
CA ASP A 146 -2.79 9.94 7.50
C ASP A 146 -1.43 9.29 7.81
N MET A 147 -1.19 8.88 9.06
CA MET A 147 0.01 8.15 9.43
C MET A 147 -0.28 6.66 9.56
N TRP A 148 0.56 5.85 8.94
CA TRP A 148 0.50 4.41 9.11
C TRP A 148 1.88 3.81 8.91
N TYR A 149 2.13 2.68 9.54
CA TYR A 149 3.34 1.89 9.37
C TYR A 149 2.94 0.43 9.32
N VAL A 150 3.47 -0.29 8.34
CA VAL A 150 3.27 -1.74 8.24
C VAL A 150 4.62 -2.44 8.13
N GLU A 151 4.73 -3.50 8.90
CA GLU A 151 5.78 -4.49 8.77
C GLU A 151 5.15 -5.82 8.39
N LEU A 152 5.71 -6.48 7.38
CA LEU A 152 5.26 -7.79 6.92
C LEU A 152 6.48 -8.70 6.76
N ALA A 153 6.50 -9.81 7.50
CA ALA A 153 7.61 -10.75 7.52
C ALA A 153 7.14 -12.15 7.12
N VAL A 154 7.69 -12.70 6.04
CA VAL A 154 7.24 -13.96 5.42
C VAL A 154 8.44 -14.66 4.80
N GLY A 155 8.58 -15.98 5.01
CA GLY A 155 9.62 -16.79 4.35
C GLY A 155 11.04 -16.24 4.53
N GLY A 156 11.36 -15.70 5.71
CA GLY A 156 12.66 -15.08 6.03
C GLY A 156 12.92 -13.73 5.37
N SER A 157 11.93 -13.14 4.68
CA SER A 157 12.00 -11.81 4.09
C SER A 157 11.08 -10.84 4.84
N LYS A 158 11.53 -9.59 5.00
CA LYS A 158 10.80 -8.56 5.74
C LYS A 158 10.66 -7.29 4.90
N VAL A 159 9.42 -6.86 4.68
CA VAL A 159 9.08 -5.61 4.02
C VAL A 159 8.54 -4.64 5.05
N ARG A 160 8.94 -3.37 4.93
CA ARG A 160 8.44 -2.28 5.76
C ARG A 160 7.89 -1.20 4.84
N ALA A 161 6.82 -0.57 5.23
CA ALA A 161 6.30 0.60 4.54
C ALA A 161 5.63 1.52 5.55
N GLY A 162 5.55 2.80 5.21
CA GLY A 162 4.86 3.74 6.07
C GLY A 162 4.49 5.02 5.37
N CYS A 163 3.71 5.81 6.09
CA CYS A 163 3.30 7.15 5.75
C CYS A 163 3.44 8.03 6.98
N ASN A 164 4.07 9.20 6.84
CA ASN A 164 4.21 10.19 7.91
C ASN A 164 3.19 11.34 7.77
N GLY A 165 2.08 11.11 7.06
CA GLY A 165 1.10 12.14 6.69
C GLY A 165 1.53 13.07 5.55
N LYS A 166 2.78 12.97 5.06
CA LYS A 166 3.28 13.80 3.94
C LYS A 166 3.79 12.98 2.77
N LEU A 167 4.48 11.88 3.04
CA LEU A 167 5.02 10.99 2.04
C LEU A 167 4.74 9.54 2.41
N VAL A 168 4.57 8.71 1.39
CA VAL A 168 4.50 7.26 1.52
C VAL A 168 5.84 6.68 1.10
N TRP A 169 6.36 5.73 1.87
CA TRP A 169 7.63 5.07 1.63
C TRP A 169 7.51 3.56 1.78
N ARG A 170 8.43 2.85 1.13
CA ARG A 170 8.55 1.39 1.20
C ARG A 170 10.02 1.01 1.22
N HIS A 171 10.36 0.07 2.08
CA HIS A 171 11.66 -0.58 2.14
C HIS A 171 11.49 -2.08 1.86
N THR A 172 12.16 -2.57 0.83
CA THR A 172 12.26 -4.01 0.52
C THR A 172 13.73 -4.45 0.53
N PRO A 173 14.04 -5.71 0.91
CA PRO A 173 15.43 -6.19 0.94
C PRO A 173 16.18 -6.13 -0.40
N TRP A 174 15.47 -6.07 -1.53
CA TRP A 174 16.06 -6.08 -2.87
C TRP A 174 16.10 -4.70 -3.55
N LEU A 175 15.25 -3.75 -3.14
CA LEU A 175 15.19 -2.40 -3.74
C LEU A 175 15.61 -1.29 -2.77
N GLY A 176 15.79 -1.60 -1.48
CA GLY A 176 16.01 -0.60 -0.45
C GLY A 176 14.79 0.29 -0.24
N SER A 177 15.02 1.45 0.38
CA SER A 177 14.02 2.48 0.64
C SER A 177 13.70 3.28 -0.64
N HIS A 178 12.42 3.43 -0.95
CA HIS A 178 11.93 4.33 -2.00
C HIS A 178 10.61 4.97 -1.59
N THR A 179 10.33 6.14 -2.16
CA THR A 179 9.05 6.84 -1.98
C THR A 179 8.04 6.38 -3.02
N ALA A 180 6.76 6.37 -2.67
CA ALA A 180 5.67 6.20 -3.60
C ALA A 180 5.19 7.58 -4.08
N LYS A 181 4.95 7.71 -5.39
CA LYS A 181 4.51 8.97 -6.00
C LYS A 181 3.03 9.28 -5.72
N GLY A 182 2.72 10.58 -5.74
CA GLY A 182 1.38 11.13 -5.61
C GLY A 182 1.02 11.47 -4.16
N PRO A 183 -0.22 11.88 -3.89
CA PRO A 183 -0.68 12.22 -2.55
C PRO A 183 -0.62 11.01 -1.61
N VAL A 184 -0.60 11.25 -0.30
CA VAL A 184 -0.70 10.16 0.69
C VAL A 184 -2.01 9.42 0.55
N ARG A 185 -2.02 8.11 0.77
CA ARG A 185 -3.20 7.25 0.59
C ARG A 185 -3.23 6.19 1.67
N PRO A 186 -4.42 5.70 2.05
CA PRO A 186 -4.53 4.58 2.96
C PRO A 186 -3.82 3.34 2.45
N LEU A 187 -3.32 2.55 3.40
CA LEU A 187 -2.91 1.19 3.16
C LEU A 187 -4.15 0.32 2.93
N ARG A 188 -4.21 -0.47 1.85
CA ARG A 188 -5.35 -1.35 1.54
C ARG A 188 -5.68 -2.29 2.71
N ARG A 189 -4.67 -2.73 3.48
CA ARG A 189 -4.87 -3.57 4.66
C ARG A 189 -5.76 -2.93 5.72
N ALA A 190 -5.71 -1.61 5.88
CA ALA A 190 -6.63 -0.90 6.76
C ALA A 190 -8.10 -1.04 6.29
N LEU A 191 -8.31 -1.06 4.97
CA LEU A 191 -9.64 -1.25 4.36
C LEU A 191 -10.17 -2.68 4.54
N GLN A 192 -9.33 -3.65 4.91
CA GLN A 192 -9.74 -5.05 5.12
C GLN A 192 -10.39 -5.26 6.49
N GLY A 193 -11.32 -4.38 6.85
CA GLY A 193 -12.07 -4.46 8.10
C GLY A 193 -11.27 -4.12 9.37
N LEU A 194 -10.11 -3.45 9.24
CA LEU A 194 -9.28 -3.03 10.37
C LEU A 194 -9.47 -1.55 10.74
N ASP A 195 -9.85 -0.73 9.77
CA ASP A 195 -10.12 0.69 9.97
C ASP A 195 -11.46 1.06 9.32
N PRO A 196 -12.57 0.94 10.09
CA PRO A 196 -13.87 1.24 9.55
C PRO A 196 -14.05 2.68 9.13
N ARG A 197 -13.40 3.63 9.83
CA ARG A 197 -13.48 5.06 9.50
C ARG A 197 -12.86 5.34 8.13
N THR A 198 -11.63 4.86 7.92
CA THR A 198 -10.95 4.99 6.63
C THR A 198 -11.70 4.27 5.52
N THR A 199 -12.33 3.14 5.81
CA THR A 199 -13.17 2.42 4.85
C THR A 199 -14.39 3.23 4.43
N ALA A 200 -15.11 3.83 5.38
CA ALA A 200 -16.26 4.68 5.08
C ALA A 200 -15.85 5.91 4.24
N SER A 201 -14.74 6.57 4.62
CA SER A 201 -14.20 7.70 3.85
C SER A 201 -13.75 7.30 2.44
N MET A 202 -13.15 6.11 2.25
CA MET A 202 -12.75 5.59 0.94
C MET A 202 -13.91 5.52 -0.05
N PHE A 203 -15.09 5.14 0.42
CA PHE A 203 -16.26 4.96 -0.42
C PHE A 203 -17.19 6.18 -0.44
N ALA A 204 -16.84 7.30 0.20
CA ALA A 204 -17.71 8.48 0.32
C ALA A 204 -18.27 8.98 -1.03
N ASP A 205 -17.44 8.96 -2.08
CA ASP A 205 -17.81 9.37 -3.45
C ASP A 205 -18.15 8.18 -4.37
N ALA A 206 -18.40 7.00 -3.80
CA ALA A 206 -18.75 5.82 -4.57
C ALA A 206 -20.19 5.88 -5.08
N ARG A 207 -20.49 5.02 -6.06
CA ARG A 207 -21.84 4.82 -6.60
C ARG A 207 -22.30 3.41 -6.32
N CYS A 208 -23.55 3.25 -5.90
CA CYS A 208 -24.19 1.95 -5.84
C CYS A 208 -24.46 1.48 -7.28
N ILE A 209 -23.99 0.28 -7.61
CA ILE A 209 -24.16 -0.29 -8.97
C ILE A 209 -25.06 -1.52 -9.01
N GLY A 210 -25.67 -1.86 -7.87
CA GLY A 210 -26.60 -2.98 -7.74
C GLY A 210 -26.24 -3.91 -6.59
N GLU A 211 -26.71 -5.14 -6.70
CA GLU A 211 -26.66 -6.16 -5.66
C GLU A 211 -26.12 -7.48 -6.23
N LYS A 212 -25.46 -8.27 -5.40
CA LYS A 212 -24.92 -9.58 -5.78
C LYS A 212 -24.79 -10.48 -4.55
N ASN A 213 -25.10 -11.76 -4.73
CA ASN A 213 -24.80 -12.78 -3.74
C ASN A 213 -23.30 -13.13 -3.80
N VAL A 214 -22.59 -12.95 -2.69
CA VAL A 214 -21.17 -13.28 -2.54
C VAL A 214 -21.04 -14.33 -1.46
N ASN A 215 -20.61 -15.54 -1.82
CA ASN A 215 -20.43 -16.68 -0.90
C ASN A 215 -21.66 -16.99 -0.02
N GLY A 216 -22.88 -16.83 -0.56
CA GLY A 216 -24.12 -17.07 0.18
C GLY A 216 -24.64 -15.85 0.94
N GLU A 217 -23.98 -14.70 0.85
CA GLU A 217 -24.40 -13.45 1.48
C GLU A 217 -24.84 -12.42 0.44
N ASP A 218 -26.07 -11.92 0.56
CA ASP A 218 -26.58 -10.86 -0.30
C ASP A 218 -25.91 -9.53 0.07
N CYS A 219 -25.30 -8.89 -0.93
CA CYS A 219 -24.50 -7.68 -0.75
C CYS A 219 -24.96 -6.56 -1.69
N PHE A 220 -24.93 -5.33 -1.20
CA PHE A 220 -24.89 -4.14 -2.05
C PHE A 220 -23.47 -3.91 -2.58
N ILE A 221 -23.35 -3.37 -3.80
CA ILE A 221 -22.07 -3.12 -4.44
C ILE A 221 -21.83 -1.62 -4.59
N LEU A 222 -20.81 -1.10 -3.92
CA LEU A 222 -20.32 0.26 -4.12
C LEU A 222 -19.11 0.25 -5.04
N LYS A 223 -19.13 1.08 -6.07
CA LYS A 223 -18.04 1.26 -7.04
C LYS A 223 -17.40 2.63 -6.89
N LEU A 224 -16.09 2.64 -6.74
CA LEU A 224 -15.24 3.82 -6.75
C LEU A 224 -14.34 3.79 -8.00
N CYS A 225 -14.43 4.83 -8.83
CA CYS A 225 -13.54 5.03 -9.96
C CYS A 225 -12.58 6.17 -9.66
N THR A 226 -11.27 5.94 -9.85
CA THR A 226 -10.29 7.01 -9.68
C THR A 226 -10.31 7.94 -10.88
N GLU A 227 -10.32 9.25 -10.63
CA GLU A 227 -10.29 10.26 -11.68
C GLU A 227 -8.96 10.25 -12.46
N PRO A 228 -8.99 10.52 -13.78
CA PRO A 228 -7.78 10.56 -14.61
C PRO A 228 -6.68 11.51 -14.10
N GLN A 229 -7.07 12.63 -13.47
CA GLN A 229 -6.11 13.59 -12.91
C GLN A 229 -5.33 12.99 -11.73
N THR A 230 -6.03 12.31 -10.81
CA THR A 230 -5.41 11.60 -9.69
C THR A 230 -4.50 10.46 -10.18
N LEU A 231 -4.91 9.74 -11.23
CA LEU A 231 -4.07 8.71 -11.85
C LEU A 231 -2.80 9.31 -12.46
N LYS A 232 -2.92 10.41 -13.21
CA LYS A 232 -1.78 11.11 -13.82
C LYS A 232 -0.79 11.64 -12.78
N ALA A 233 -1.27 12.16 -11.65
CA ALA A 233 -0.41 12.61 -10.55
C ALA A 233 0.42 11.48 -9.93
N ARG A 234 -0.05 10.23 -10.05
CA ARG A 234 0.59 9.01 -9.55
C ARG A 234 1.51 8.34 -10.56
N SER A 235 1.30 8.56 -11.87
CA SER A 235 2.13 8.05 -12.95
C SER A 235 3.59 8.55 -12.85
N GLU A 236 4.57 7.69 -13.09
CA GLU A 236 6.00 8.00 -12.91
C GLU A 236 6.86 7.43 -14.04
N GLY A 237 7.66 8.30 -14.68
CA GLY A 237 8.57 7.91 -15.75
C GLY A 237 7.83 7.18 -16.88
N PRO A 238 8.26 5.97 -17.28
CA PRO A 238 7.62 5.21 -18.34
C PRO A 238 6.30 4.53 -17.93
N ALA A 239 5.91 4.59 -16.66
CA ALA A 239 4.73 3.93 -16.12
C ALA A 239 3.56 4.90 -15.96
N GLU A 240 2.51 4.67 -16.73
CA GLU A 240 1.24 5.41 -16.71
C GLU A 240 0.13 4.55 -16.11
N ILE A 241 -0.55 5.06 -15.08
CA ILE A 241 -1.75 4.41 -14.54
C ILE A 241 -2.95 4.80 -15.41
N ILE A 242 -3.53 3.81 -16.09
CA ILE A 242 -4.66 4.01 -17.01
C ILE A 242 -5.99 4.00 -16.24
N ARG A 243 -6.12 3.06 -15.30
CA ARG A 243 -7.38 2.81 -14.59
C ARG A 243 -7.09 2.24 -13.21
N HIS A 244 -7.82 2.74 -12.21
CA HIS A 244 -7.86 2.15 -10.88
C HIS A 244 -9.32 2.20 -10.38
N VAL A 245 -9.92 1.03 -10.21
CA VAL A 245 -11.32 0.87 -9.80
C VAL A 245 -11.36 -0.03 -8.56
N LEU A 246 -12.15 0.36 -7.57
CA LEU A 246 -12.36 -0.38 -6.35
C LEU A 246 -13.86 -0.66 -6.19
N PHE A 247 -14.20 -1.89 -5.81
CA PHE A 247 -15.56 -2.29 -5.45
C PHE A 247 -15.59 -2.76 -4.01
N GLY A 248 -16.61 -2.33 -3.26
CA GLY A 248 -16.90 -2.80 -1.91
C GLY A 248 -18.25 -3.50 -1.89
N TYR A 249 -18.28 -4.69 -1.30
CA TYR A 249 -19.48 -5.51 -1.15
C TYR A 249 -19.93 -5.47 0.30
N PHE A 250 -21.03 -4.76 0.55
CA PHE A 250 -21.57 -4.52 1.89
C PHE A 250 -22.75 -5.45 2.11
N SER A 251 -22.66 -6.28 3.16
CA SER A 251 -23.70 -7.21 3.56
C SER A 251 -25.02 -6.47 3.78
N GLN A 252 -26.09 -6.93 3.13
CA GLN A 252 -27.44 -6.42 3.39
C GLN A 252 -27.94 -6.80 4.80
N LYS A 253 -27.43 -7.90 5.34
CA LYS A 253 -27.84 -8.44 6.65
C LYS A 253 -27.15 -7.75 7.81
N THR A 254 -25.84 -7.54 7.71
CA THR A 254 -25.02 -7.02 8.82
C THR A 254 -24.60 -5.57 8.63
N GLY A 255 -24.69 -5.04 7.41
CA GLY A 255 -24.15 -3.73 7.03
C GLY A 255 -22.62 -3.70 6.89
N LEU A 256 -21.91 -4.78 7.25
CA LEU A 256 -20.45 -4.84 7.23
C LEU A 256 -19.92 -5.10 5.81
N LEU A 257 -18.70 -4.63 5.55
CA LEU A 257 -17.97 -4.93 4.33
C LEU A 257 -17.49 -6.39 4.38
N VAL A 258 -17.78 -7.19 3.37
CA VAL A 258 -17.41 -8.63 3.35
C VAL A 258 -16.48 -9.00 2.21
N HIS A 259 -16.47 -8.20 1.15
CA HIS A 259 -15.60 -8.41 0.00
C HIS A 259 -15.14 -7.09 -0.63
N ILE A 260 -13.91 -7.05 -1.12
CA ILE A 260 -13.31 -5.91 -1.83
C ILE A 260 -12.67 -6.42 -3.11
N GLU A 261 -12.99 -5.81 -4.25
CA GLU A 261 -12.30 -6.04 -5.52
C GLU A 261 -11.53 -4.77 -5.91
N ASP A 262 -10.23 -4.87 -6.08
CA ASP A 262 -9.35 -3.79 -6.50
C ASP A 262 -8.72 -4.14 -7.85
N SER A 263 -8.91 -3.29 -8.88
CA SER A 263 -8.36 -3.47 -10.23
C SER A 263 -7.53 -2.26 -10.62
N HIS A 264 -6.25 -2.48 -10.91
CA HIS A 264 -5.25 -1.47 -11.25
C HIS A 264 -4.56 -1.82 -12.58
N LEU A 265 -4.76 -0.98 -13.60
CA LEU A 265 -4.17 -1.14 -14.93
C LEU A 265 -3.09 -0.08 -15.18
N THR A 266 -1.87 -0.53 -15.45
CA THR A 266 -0.71 0.31 -15.75
C THR A 266 -0.19 0.02 -17.16
N ARG A 267 0.04 1.06 -17.96
CA ARG A 267 0.83 1.03 -19.19
C ARG A 267 2.28 1.30 -18.85
N ILE A 268 3.20 0.50 -19.36
CA ILE A 268 4.63 0.79 -19.28
C ILE A 268 5.16 0.88 -20.70
N GLN A 269 5.71 2.03 -21.05
CA GLN A 269 6.30 2.24 -22.36
C GLN A 269 7.64 2.96 -22.21
N SER A 270 8.71 2.30 -22.65
CA SER A 270 10.03 2.92 -22.74
C SER A 270 10.15 3.70 -24.04
N ASN A 271 10.96 4.75 -24.08
CA ASN A 271 11.16 5.57 -25.27
C ASN A 271 11.56 4.70 -26.47
N GLY A 272 10.71 4.66 -27.51
CA GLY A 272 10.95 3.92 -28.75
C GLY A 272 10.60 2.42 -28.73
N GLY A 273 10.00 1.91 -27.64
CA GLY A 273 9.57 0.50 -27.54
C GLY A 273 8.04 0.31 -27.49
N ASP A 274 7.62 -0.95 -27.63
CA ASP A 274 6.23 -1.36 -27.52
C ASP A 274 5.67 -1.16 -26.11
N ALA A 275 4.37 -0.90 -26.02
CA ALA A 275 3.68 -0.71 -24.75
C ALA A 275 3.36 -2.07 -24.11
N VAL A 276 3.74 -2.23 -22.85
CA VAL A 276 3.39 -3.40 -22.04
C VAL A 276 2.33 -2.99 -21.02
N TYR A 277 1.27 -3.77 -20.92
CA TYR A 277 0.18 -3.56 -19.98
C TYR A 277 0.29 -4.52 -18.81
N TRP A 278 0.02 -4.00 -17.63
CA TRP A 278 -0.03 -4.73 -16.37
C TRP A 278 -1.36 -4.46 -15.68
N GLU A 279 -2.18 -5.49 -15.53
CA GLU A 279 -3.36 -5.46 -14.68
C GLU A 279 -3.09 -6.23 -13.38
N THR A 280 -3.29 -5.56 -12.25
CA THR A 280 -3.29 -6.19 -10.93
C THR A 280 -4.72 -6.20 -10.44
N THR A 281 -5.27 -7.39 -10.19
CA THR A 281 -6.53 -7.54 -9.46
C THR A 281 -6.28 -8.08 -8.07
N ILE A 282 -6.99 -7.57 -7.07
CA ILE A 282 -6.94 -8.04 -5.69
C ILE A 282 -8.36 -8.24 -5.19
N ASP A 283 -8.75 -9.49 -5.00
CA ASP A 283 -10.04 -9.91 -4.44
C ASP A 283 -9.83 -10.24 -2.97
N SER A 284 -10.49 -9.54 -2.04
CA SER A 284 -10.26 -9.66 -0.59
C SER A 284 -11.54 -9.95 0.16
N TYR A 285 -11.59 -11.08 0.84
CA TYR A 285 -12.69 -11.55 1.67
C TYR A 285 -12.39 -11.28 3.14
N LEU A 286 -13.40 -10.83 3.87
CA LEU A 286 -13.31 -10.38 5.26
C LEU A 286 -14.23 -11.26 6.10
N ASP A 287 -13.66 -11.89 7.12
CA ASP A 287 -14.34 -12.90 7.93
C ASP A 287 -14.11 -12.64 9.42
N ASP A 288 -14.94 -13.28 10.25
CA ASP A 288 -14.78 -13.28 11.71
C ASP A 288 -14.75 -11.86 12.30
N TYR A 289 -15.79 -11.07 11.98
CA TYR A 289 -15.98 -9.77 12.59
C TYR A 289 -16.28 -9.90 14.09
N ARG A 290 -15.47 -9.26 14.92
CA ARG A 290 -15.63 -9.24 16.38
C ARG A 290 -15.61 -7.81 16.92
N PRO A 291 -16.36 -7.53 18.00
CA PRO A 291 -16.30 -6.23 18.64
C PRO A 291 -15.00 -6.09 19.44
N VAL A 292 -14.29 -5.00 19.22
CA VAL A 292 -13.14 -4.55 20.03
C VAL A 292 -13.44 -3.14 20.48
N GLU A 293 -13.61 -2.95 21.79
CA GLU A 293 -13.98 -1.64 22.38
C GLU A 293 -15.23 -1.01 21.71
N GLY A 294 -16.15 -1.84 21.21
CA GLY A 294 -17.38 -1.42 20.52
C GLY A 294 -17.25 -1.19 19.00
N ILE A 295 -16.06 -1.38 18.43
CA ILE A 295 -15.81 -1.27 16.98
C ILE A 295 -15.75 -2.67 16.39
N MET A 296 -16.46 -2.91 15.29
CA MET A 296 -16.43 -4.21 14.61
C MET A 296 -15.18 -4.32 13.73
N ILE A 297 -14.32 -5.30 14.05
CA ILE A 297 -13.05 -5.55 13.36
C ILE A 297 -13.02 -6.96 12.79
N ALA A 298 -12.66 -7.10 11.52
CA ALA A 298 -12.44 -8.40 10.89
C ALA A 298 -11.18 -9.04 11.48
N HIS A 299 -11.33 -10.19 12.12
CA HIS A 299 -10.20 -10.91 12.72
C HIS A 299 -9.58 -11.94 11.77
N SER A 300 -10.16 -12.15 10.59
CA SER A 300 -9.55 -12.97 9.57
C SER A 300 -9.94 -12.51 8.17
N GLY A 301 -9.18 -12.97 7.19
CA GLY A 301 -9.53 -12.74 5.80
C GLY A 301 -8.58 -13.44 4.85
N ARG A 302 -8.96 -13.39 3.58
CA ARG A 302 -8.21 -13.99 2.48
C ARG A 302 -8.18 -13.05 1.30
N SER A 303 -7.02 -12.84 0.69
CA SER A 303 -6.91 -12.13 -0.57
C SER A 303 -6.32 -12.99 -1.66
N VAL A 304 -6.85 -12.84 -2.86
CA VAL A 304 -6.35 -13.42 -4.08
C VAL A 304 -5.85 -12.29 -4.96
N VAL A 305 -4.60 -12.36 -5.37
CA VAL A 305 -3.98 -11.37 -6.25
C VAL A 305 -3.66 -12.01 -7.59
N THR A 306 -4.10 -11.37 -8.67
CA THR A 306 -3.76 -11.76 -10.04
C THR A 306 -2.97 -10.64 -10.70
N LEU A 307 -1.78 -10.96 -11.19
CA LEU A 307 -0.97 -10.10 -12.05
C LEU A 307 -1.07 -10.60 -13.48
N PHE A 308 -1.64 -9.79 -14.36
CA PHE A 308 -1.80 -10.10 -15.76
C PHE A 308 -0.98 -9.12 -16.61
N ARG A 309 -0.03 -9.63 -17.37
CA ARG A 309 0.84 -8.87 -18.28
C ARG A 309 0.50 -9.22 -19.71
N PHE A 310 0.36 -8.21 -20.58
CA PHE A 310 0.07 -8.41 -22.00
C PHE A 310 0.56 -7.23 -22.86
N GLY A 311 0.51 -7.38 -24.19
CA GLY A 311 0.74 -6.30 -25.16
C GLY A 311 2.16 -6.16 -25.72
N GLU A 312 3.16 -6.82 -25.14
CA GLU A 312 4.55 -6.79 -25.63
C GLU A 312 4.70 -7.47 -27.01
N VAL A 313 4.07 -8.64 -27.18
CA VAL A 313 4.00 -9.36 -28.46
C VAL A 313 2.56 -9.80 -28.68
N ALA A 314 2.10 -9.76 -29.93
CA ALA A 314 0.76 -10.23 -30.30
C ALA A 314 0.48 -11.63 -29.72
N MET A 315 -0.66 -11.79 -29.05
CA MET A 315 -1.10 -13.04 -28.40
C MET A 315 -0.19 -13.56 -27.27
N SER A 316 0.83 -12.81 -26.83
CA SER A 316 1.62 -13.14 -25.65
C SER A 316 1.03 -12.52 -24.38
N HIS A 317 0.94 -13.32 -23.33
CA HIS A 317 0.57 -12.85 -22.00
C HIS A 317 1.25 -13.71 -20.93
N THR A 318 1.37 -13.14 -19.73
CA THR A 318 1.74 -13.89 -18.52
C THR A 318 0.76 -13.57 -17.41
N LYS A 319 0.25 -14.58 -16.73
CA LYS A 319 -0.63 -14.45 -15.57
C LYS A 319 0.01 -15.11 -14.37
N THR A 320 0.12 -14.38 -13.26
CA THR A 320 0.60 -14.90 -11.99
C THR A 320 -0.48 -14.74 -10.94
N LYS A 321 -0.85 -15.82 -10.26
CA LYS A 321 -1.85 -15.82 -9.19
C LYS A 321 -1.21 -16.13 -7.84
N MET A 322 -1.59 -15.34 -6.85
CA MET A 322 -1.06 -15.36 -5.49
C MET A 322 -2.21 -15.31 -4.50
N GLU A 323 -2.05 -15.95 -3.35
CA GLU A 323 -3.06 -15.94 -2.30
C GLU A 323 -2.41 -15.61 -0.95
N GLU A 324 -3.05 -14.75 -0.17
CA GLU A 324 -2.77 -14.52 1.25
C GLU A 324 -3.98 -14.91 2.10
N ALA A 325 -3.75 -15.53 3.24
CA ALA A 325 -4.72 -15.67 4.32
C ALA A 325 -4.12 -15.09 5.59
N TRP A 326 -4.91 -14.34 6.36
CA TRP A 326 -4.44 -13.65 7.55
C TRP A 326 -5.43 -13.79 8.71
N THR A 327 -4.90 -13.70 9.93
CA THR A 327 -5.68 -13.68 11.17
C THR A 327 -5.09 -12.65 12.12
N ILE A 328 -5.94 -11.91 12.82
CA ILE A 328 -5.57 -10.94 13.86
C ILE A 328 -5.42 -11.68 15.19
N GLU A 329 -4.29 -11.47 15.84
CA GLU A 329 -4.03 -11.99 17.19
C GLU A 329 -4.25 -10.90 18.23
N GLU A 330 -3.84 -9.67 17.91
CA GLU A 330 -3.95 -8.52 18.80
C GLU A 330 -4.45 -7.30 18.01
N VAL A 331 -5.36 -6.57 18.65
CA VAL A 331 -5.82 -5.26 18.17
C VAL A 331 -6.02 -4.36 19.39
N ALA A 332 -5.60 -3.11 19.27
CA ALA A 332 -5.76 -2.12 20.32
C ALA A 332 -5.99 -0.73 19.72
N PHE A 333 -6.80 0.07 20.40
CA PHE A 333 -7.04 1.47 20.06
C PHE A 333 -6.45 2.39 21.12
N ASN A 334 -6.11 3.61 20.71
CA ASN A 334 -5.61 4.66 21.60
C ASN A 334 -4.40 4.21 22.45
N VAL A 335 -3.50 3.44 21.83
CA VAL A 335 -2.27 2.93 22.42
C VAL A 335 -1.47 4.10 23.01
N PRO A 336 -1.23 4.09 24.34
CA PRO A 336 -0.46 5.13 25.01
C PRO A 336 1.00 5.16 24.50
N GLY A 337 1.54 6.36 24.33
CA GLY A 337 2.94 6.55 23.96
C GLY A 337 3.25 6.42 22.46
N LEU A 338 2.30 6.02 21.61
CA LEU A 338 2.49 6.10 20.17
C LEU A 338 2.60 7.57 19.73
N SER A 339 3.77 7.95 19.20
CA SER A 339 4.05 9.29 18.73
C SER A 339 4.25 9.34 17.21
N VAL A 340 4.29 10.55 16.67
CA VAL A 340 4.63 10.80 15.26
C VAL A 340 6.01 10.28 14.87
N ASP A 341 6.91 10.08 15.84
CA ASP A 341 8.27 9.61 15.61
C ASP A 341 8.30 8.15 15.11
N CYS A 342 7.27 7.37 15.42
CA CYS A 342 7.10 5.99 14.95
C CYS A 342 6.86 5.90 13.44
N PHE A 343 6.54 7.02 12.78
CA PHE A 343 6.21 7.08 11.36
C PHE A 343 7.29 7.76 10.51
N ILE A 344 8.43 8.12 11.13
CA ILE A 344 9.54 8.78 10.44
C ILE A 344 10.08 7.86 9.33
N PRO A 345 10.23 8.38 8.10
CA PRO A 345 10.80 7.62 7.00
C PRO A 345 12.28 7.27 7.26
N PRO A 346 12.79 6.17 6.67
CA PRO A 346 14.21 5.86 6.66
C PRO A 346 15.08 7.06 6.22
N GLY A 347 16.16 7.34 6.95
CA GLY A 347 17.00 8.53 6.74
C GLY A 347 17.79 8.56 5.42
N ASP A 348 17.86 7.44 4.71
CA ASP A 348 18.44 7.31 3.36
C ASP A 348 17.52 7.86 2.26
N LEU A 349 16.25 8.15 2.58
CA LEU A 349 15.32 8.79 1.67
C LEU A 349 15.62 10.29 1.58
N LYS A 350 16.17 10.72 0.44
CA LYS A 350 16.30 12.14 0.13
C LYS A 350 14.91 12.74 -0.05
N SER A 351 14.50 13.62 0.86
CA SER A 351 13.34 14.48 0.65
C SER A 351 13.62 15.36 -0.58
N GLY A 352 12.88 15.14 -1.67
CA GLY A 352 12.88 16.10 -2.76
C GLY A 352 12.38 17.42 -2.21
N SER A 353 13.27 18.39 -2.02
CA SER A 353 12.88 19.77 -1.77
C SER A 353 12.09 20.23 -3.00
N ILE A 354 10.79 20.41 -2.82
CA ILE A 354 10.05 21.37 -3.65
C ILE A 354 10.55 22.72 -3.15
N GLY A 355 11.66 23.18 -3.74
CA GLY A 355 12.12 24.54 -3.56
C GLY A 355 11.17 25.44 -4.32
N GLU A 356 10.21 26.03 -3.61
CA GLU A 356 9.68 27.32 -4.02
C GLU A 356 10.87 28.29 -4.04
N THR A 357 11.30 28.65 -5.25
CA THR A 357 12.15 29.81 -5.49
C THR A 357 11.41 31.06 -5.01
N CYS A 358 11.57 31.39 -3.73
CA CYS A 358 11.45 32.76 -3.28
C CYS A 358 12.86 33.34 -3.18
N GLU A 359 13.26 34.05 -4.23
CA GLU A 359 14.40 34.95 -4.17
C GLU A 359 14.16 35.97 -3.06
N LEU A 360 15.00 35.98 -2.02
CA LEU A 360 15.18 37.13 -1.14
C LEU A 360 16.68 37.31 -0.85
N PRO A 361 17.14 38.56 -0.67
CA PRO A 361 18.52 38.93 -0.89
C PRO A 361 19.41 38.55 0.30
N GLN A 362 20.60 38.10 -0.08
CA GLN A 362 21.88 38.12 0.63
C GLN A 362 21.97 39.10 1.82
N ASP A 363 22.02 38.60 3.07
CA ASP A 363 23.17 38.81 3.96
C ASP A 363 23.15 38.01 5.29
N GLU A 364 24.34 37.89 5.90
CA GLU A 364 24.69 37.36 7.24
C GLU A 364 24.78 35.82 7.46
N LYS A 365 25.75 35.20 6.76
CA LYS A 365 26.40 33.96 7.22
C LYS A 365 27.31 34.24 8.43
N GLY A 366 26.99 33.69 9.60
CA GLY A 366 27.96 33.66 10.70
C GLY A 366 27.56 32.96 12.00
N LYS A 367 26.27 32.83 12.33
CA LYS A 367 25.87 32.40 13.70
C LYS A 367 25.18 31.04 13.80
N THR A 368 24.77 30.42 12.69
CA THR A 368 23.99 29.17 12.68
C THR A 368 24.84 27.89 12.80
N ALA A 369 26.14 27.96 12.49
CA ALA A 369 27.02 26.78 12.49
C ALA A 369 27.40 26.31 13.91
N ILE A 370 27.46 27.22 14.89
CA ILE A 370 27.86 26.90 16.27
C ILE A 370 26.72 26.21 17.04
N VAL A 371 25.46 26.55 16.75
CA VAL A 371 24.27 25.95 17.41
C VAL A 371 24.05 24.50 16.96
N LEU A 372 24.30 24.19 15.69
CA LEU A 372 24.18 22.81 15.15
C LEU A 372 25.28 21.86 15.66
N ALA A 373 26.48 22.37 15.95
CA ALA A 373 27.56 21.58 16.54
C ALA A 373 27.27 21.22 18.01
N ALA A 374 26.70 22.15 18.78
CA ALA A 374 26.36 21.94 20.18
C ALA A 374 25.20 20.92 20.37
N GLN A 375 24.23 20.87 19.42
CA GLN A 375 23.15 19.87 19.44
C GLN A 375 23.64 18.46 19.11
N ARG A 376 24.66 18.31 18.25
CA ARG A 376 25.25 17.01 17.91
C ARG A 376 26.03 16.38 19.07
N ALA A 377 26.67 17.19 19.93
CA ALA A 377 27.41 16.68 21.08
C ALA A 377 26.49 16.14 22.20
N LYS A 378 25.28 16.69 22.37
CA LYS A 378 24.32 16.21 23.38
C LYS A 378 23.65 14.87 23.02
N LEU A 379 23.52 14.55 21.74
CA LEU A 379 22.95 13.27 21.28
C LEU A 379 23.92 12.09 21.42
N ALA A 380 25.24 12.34 21.48
CA ALA A 380 26.24 11.29 21.67
C ALA A 380 26.38 10.84 23.14
N ALA A 381 25.90 11.62 24.11
CA ALA A 381 26.03 11.33 25.55
C ALA A 381 24.84 10.57 26.16
N ALA A 382 23.73 10.40 25.44
CA ALA A 382 22.53 9.70 25.95
C ALA A 382 22.48 8.20 25.61
N GLY A 383 23.47 7.70 24.85
CA GLY A 383 23.57 6.30 24.43
C GLY A 383 24.31 5.42 25.44
N ASN A 384 23.83 5.30 26.68
CA ASN A 384 24.16 4.18 27.55
C ASN A 384 23.25 4.17 28.79
N THR A 385 22.03 3.64 28.66
CA THR A 385 21.26 3.22 29.84
C THR A 385 20.66 1.84 29.57
N ILE A 386 21.25 0.83 30.21
CA ILE A 386 20.79 -0.56 30.22
C ILE A 386 19.68 -0.65 31.27
N TRP A 387 18.47 -1.06 30.87
CA TRP A 387 17.40 -1.41 31.81
C TRP A 387 17.38 -2.93 32.02
N LYS A 388 17.76 -3.37 33.22
CA LYS A 388 17.53 -4.74 33.72
C LYS A 388 16.09 -4.83 34.24
N MET A 389 15.33 -5.80 33.74
CA MET A 389 14.09 -6.27 34.38
C MET A 389 14.46 -7.24 35.51
N GLU A 390 13.99 -6.97 36.73
CA GLU A 390 13.81 -8.01 37.74
C GLU A 390 12.41 -8.61 37.60
N VAL A 391 12.33 -9.91 37.93
CA VAL A 391 11.23 -10.86 37.72
C VAL A 391 10.02 -10.56 38.59
#